data_AF-A0A3S5FEB8-F1
#
_entry.id   AF-A0A3S5FEB8-F1
#
_cell.length_a   1.000
_cell.length_b   1.000
_cell.length_c   1.000
_cell.angle_alpha   90.00
_cell.angle_beta   90.00
_cell.angle_gamma   90.00
#
_symmetry.space_group_name_H-M   'P 1'
#
loop_
_entity.id
_entity.type
_entity.pdbx_description
1 polymer ?
#
loop_
_entity_poly.entity_id
_entity_poly.type
_entity_poly.pdbx_seq_one_letter_code
_entity_poly.pdbx_strand_id
1 'polypeptide(L)'
;MLQGCLYFLIVAVSCSHCYCLDHLINIRKKVTQTGKDVISRSKMWSKISSEQPKNCDMIVTFSSTTKHESILWLVSLFRKRVPQLIASIHYHKNTCQYALYISARYSDLLRGAELIGLKKPIIPQHGYGCREFSVDDLDLFENVTEETSFLTSLERGSILQHYLNSLRSVAGDKWDNELIFGEGQSIGKKNFDTIMHIFRVPALI
;
A
#
# COMPACT_ATOMS: atom_id res chain seq x y z
N MET A 1 -14.78 -8.72 -59.02
CA MET A 1 -13.68 -8.28 -58.11
C MET A 1 -14.16 -7.64 -56.79
N LEU A 2 -15.47 -7.42 -56.57
CA LEU A 2 -15.98 -6.70 -55.38
C LEU A 2 -16.58 -7.61 -54.27
N GLN A 3 -16.76 -8.91 -54.51
CA GLN A 3 -17.40 -9.81 -53.55
C GLN A 3 -16.42 -10.49 -52.57
N GLY A 4 -15.12 -10.56 -52.93
CA GLY A 4 -14.06 -11.10 -52.05
C GLY A 4 -13.53 -10.10 -51.01
N CYS A 5 -13.66 -8.80 -51.27
CA CYS A 5 -13.15 -7.75 -50.37
C CYS A 5 -14.07 -7.52 -49.16
N LEU A 6 -15.38 -7.71 -49.32
CA LEU A 6 -16.36 -7.55 -48.24
C LEU A 6 -16.28 -8.71 -47.22
N TYR A 7 -16.01 -9.93 -47.67
CA TYR A 7 -15.80 -11.08 -46.78
C TYR A 7 -14.53 -10.94 -45.90
N PHE A 8 -13.45 -10.37 -46.45
CA PHE A 8 -12.20 -10.16 -45.70
C PHE A 8 -12.35 -9.08 -44.61
N LEU A 9 -13.11 -8.01 -44.85
CA LEU A 9 -13.39 -6.99 -43.82
C LEU A 9 -14.32 -7.50 -42.72
N ILE A 10 -15.34 -8.31 -43.06
CA ILE A 10 -16.28 -8.86 -42.06
C ILE A 10 -15.56 -9.85 -41.11
N VAL A 11 -14.64 -10.67 -41.62
CA VAL A 11 -13.83 -11.59 -40.82
C VAL A 11 -12.80 -10.85 -39.93
N ALA A 12 -12.21 -9.76 -40.43
CA ALA A 12 -11.26 -8.95 -39.65
C ALA A 12 -11.93 -8.15 -38.52
N VAL A 13 -13.15 -7.63 -38.73
CA VAL A 13 -13.93 -6.90 -37.72
C VAL A 13 -14.45 -7.86 -36.63
N SER A 14 -14.91 -9.05 -37.00
CA SER A 14 -15.36 -10.07 -36.04
C SER A 14 -14.20 -10.65 -35.22
N CYS A 15 -13.00 -10.81 -35.81
CA CYS A 15 -11.79 -11.22 -35.09
C CYS A 15 -11.30 -10.15 -34.10
N SER A 16 -11.27 -8.87 -34.50
CA SER A 16 -10.84 -7.76 -33.63
C SER A 16 -11.81 -7.52 -32.46
N HIS A 17 -13.12 -7.73 -32.67
CA HIS A 17 -14.13 -7.64 -31.62
C HIS A 17 -14.01 -8.79 -30.61
N CYS A 18 -13.71 -10.02 -31.07
CA CYS A 18 -13.45 -11.18 -30.20
C CYS A 18 -12.19 -10.98 -29.35
N TYR A 19 -11.08 -10.52 -29.94
CA TYR A 19 -9.82 -10.27 -29.22
C TYR A 19 -9.97 -9.17 -28.14
N CYS A 20 -10.71 -8.10 -28.42
CA CYS A 20 -10.99 -7.04 -27.44
C CYS A 20 -11.91 -7.54 -26.31
N LEU A 21 -12.91 -8.36 -26.62
CA LEU A 21 -13.82 -8.91 -25.60
C LEU A 21 -13.10 -9.89 -24.68
N ASP A 22 -12.23 -10.75 -25.21
CA ASP A 22 -11.38 -11.65 -24.42
C ASP A 22 -10.37 -10.88 -23.56
N HIS A 23 -9.82 -9.77 -24.07
CA HIS A 23 -8.94 -8.90 -23.31
C HIS A 23 -9.68 -8.22 -22.13
N LEU A 24 -10.89 -7.71 -22.37
CA LEU A 24 -11.73 -7.12 -21.31
C LEU A 24 -12.19 -8.16 -20.29
N ILE A 25 -12.53 -9.37 -20.71
CA ILE A 25 -12.86 -10.49 -19.82
C ILE A 25 -11.64 -10.89 -18.99
N ASN A 26 -10.45 -10.90 -19.58
CA ASN A 26 -9.20 -11.20 -18.86
C ASN A 26 -8.80 -10.08 -17.90
N ILE A 27 -8.98 -8.81 -18.24
CA ILE A 27 -8.81 -7.69 -17.31
C ILE A 27 -9.83 -7.83 -16.18
N ARG A 28 -11.11 -8.09 -16.48
CA ARG A 28 -12.15 -8.30 -15.46
C ARG A 28 -11.83 -9.48 -14.56
N LYS A 29 -11.36 -10.60 -15.10
CA LYS A 29 -10.90 -11.79 -14.36
C LYS A 29 -9.67 -11.49 -13.50
N LYS A 30 -8.68 -10.76 -14.02
CA LYS A 30 -7.49 -10.32 -13.26
C LYS A 30 -7.86 -9.34 -12.15
N VAL A 31 -8.77 -8.40 -12.40
CA VAL A 31 -9.29 -7.44 -11.42
C VAL A 31 -10.10 -8.16 -10.36
N THR A 32 -10.98 -9.11 -10.73
CA THR A 32 -11.72 -9.91 -9.75
C THR A 32 -10.84 -10.89 -8.98
N GLN A 33 -9.81 -11.47 -9.59
CA GLN A 33 -8.86 -12.35 -8.91
C GLN A 33 -8.01 -11.55 -7.91
N THR A 34 -7.44 -10.43 -8.37
CA THR A 34 -6.69 -9.50 -7.49
C THR A 34 -7.60 -8.97 -6.37
N GLY A 35 -8.85 -8.63 -6.68
CA GLY A 35 -9.85 -8.24 -5.68
C GLY A 35 -10.15 -9.34 -4.66
N LYS A 36 -10.32 -10.59 -5.11
CA LYS A 36 -10.49 -11.76 -4.23
C LYS A 36 -9.26 -11.99 -3.35
N ASP A 37 -8.05 -11.84 -3.88
CA ASP A 37 -6.80 -12.03 -3.14
C ASP A 37 -6.55 -10.91 -2.12
N VAL A 38 -6.98 -9.67 -2.42
CA VAL A 38 -6.95 -8.53 -1.48
C VAL A 38 -7.99 -8.71 -0.38
N ILE A 39 -9.22 -9.10 -0.71
CA ILE A 39 -10.28 -9.40 0.26
C ILE A 39 -9.90 -10.60 1.14
N SER A 40 -9.27 -11.64 0.57
CA SER A 40 -8.80 -12.82 1.31
C SER A 40 -7.72 -12.44 2.34
N ARG A 41 -6.74 -11.61 1.95
CA ARG A 41 -5.70 -11.11 2.84
C ARG A 41 -6.25 -10.21 3.95
N SER A 42 -7.18 -9.32 3.64
CA SER A 42 -7.89 -8.50 4.64
C SER A 42 -8.69 -9.35 5.64
N LYS A 43 -9.37 -10.42 5.17
CA LYS A 43 -10.12 -11.36 6.04
C LYS A 43 -9.22 -12.28 6.87
N MET A 44 -7.99 -12.54 6.42
CA MET A 44 -7.03 -13.37 7.14
C MET A 44 -6.62 -12.70 8.46
N TRP A 45 -6.51 -11.38 8.48
CA TRP A 45 -6.25 -10.61 9.70
C TRP A 45 -7.32 -10.79 10.77
N SER A 46 -8.60 -10.75 10.39
CA SER A 46 -9.73 -10.95 11.32
C SER A 46 -9.70 -12.33 12.02
N LYS A 47 -8.93 -13.29 11.48
CA LYS A 47 -8.70 -14.60 12.09
C LYS A 47 -7.47 -14.64 13.00
N ILE A 48 -6.53 -13.71 12.80
CA ILE A 48 -5.22 -13.66 13.49
C ILE A 48 -5.30 -12.85 14.79
N SER A 49 -6.09 -11.76 14.79
CA SER A 49 -6.22 -10.89 15.96
C SER A 49 -7.67 -10.73 16.40
N SER A 50 -7.91 -10.93 17.69
CA SER A 50 -9.23 -10.72 18.33
C SER A 50 -9.55 -9.23 18.54
N GLU A 51 -8.55 -8.35 18.42
CA GLU A 51 -8.70 -6.91 18.59
C GLU A 51 -8.73 -6.23 17.22
N GLN A 52 -9.74 -5.38 17.01
CA GLN A 52 -9.77 -4.53 15.81
C GLN A 52 -8.63 -3.51 15.89
N PRO A 53 -7.84 -3.31 14.80
CA PRO A 53 -6.81 -2.29 14.79
C PRO A 53 -7.47 -0.91 14.92
N LYS A 54 -7.38 -0.31 16.09
CA LYS A 54 -7.77 1.09 16.28
C LYS A 54 -6.58 1.96 15.92
N ASN A 55 -6.81 2.99 15.10
CA ASN A 55 -5.81 4.02 14.77
C ASN A 55 -4.54 3.48 14.10
N CYS A 56 -4.69 2.53 13.17
CA CYS A 56 -3.57 1.94 12.43
C CYS A 56 -3.93 1.84 10.94
N ASP A 57 -2.97 2.16 10.08
CA ASP A 57 -3.15 2.19 8.63
C ASP A 57 -2.54 0.96 7.94
N MET A 58 -1.51 0.37 8.58
CA MET A 58 -0.77 -0.77 8.04
C MET A 58 -0.30 -1.69 9.16
N ILE A 59 -0.49 -2.99 8.99
CA ILE A 59 0.02 -4.02 9.88
C ILE A 59 1.11 -4.82 9.18
N VAL A 60 2.18 -5.09 9.90
CA VAL A 60 3.27 -5.96 9.46
C VAL A 60 3.35 -7.11 10.44
N THR A 61 2.98 -8.33 10.03
CA THR A 61 3.14 -9.52 10.88
C THR A 61 4.47 -10.20 10.59
N PHE A 62 5.07 -10.87 11.57
CA PHE A 62 6.33 -11.58 11.42
C PHE A 62 6.14 -13.10 11.58
N SER A 63 7.09 -13.89 11.07
CA SER A 63 7.19 -15.32 11.41
C SER A 63 7.20 -15.53 12.93
N SER A 64 6.62 -16.62 13.42
CA SER A 64 6.61 -17.01 14.84
C SER A 64 8.02 -17.27 15.40
N THR A 65 9.00 -17.51 14.53
CA THR A 65 10.41 -17.69 14.89
C THR A 65 11.18 -16.37 15.05
N THR A 66 10.57 -15.23 14.71
CA THR A 66 11.22 -13.91 14.76
C THR A 66 11.46 -13.48 16.21
N LYS A 67 12.72 -13.13 16.52
CA LYS A 67 13.10 -12.65 17.85
C LYS A 67 12.56 -11.25 18.11
N HIS A 68 12.14 -11.00 19.35
CA HIS A 68 11.67 -9.69 19.79
C HIS A 68 12.72 -8.58 19.58
N GLU A 69 14.00 -8.91 19.78
CA GLU A 69 15.14 -8.01 19.59
C GLU A 69 15.26 -7.48 18.15
N SER A 70 15.04 -8.34 17.14
CA SER A 70 15.04 -7.94 15.72
C SER A 70 13.92 -6.95 15.41
N ILE A 71 12.76 -7.13 16.05
CA ILE A 71 11.62 -6.22 15.89
C ILE A 71 11.90 -4.88 16.56
N LEU A 72 12.48 -4.88 17.77
CA LEU A 72 12.92 -3.66 18.43
C LEU A 72 13.96 -2.89 17.61
N TRP A 73 14.92 -3.61 17.02
CA TRP A 73 15.89 -3.04 16.10
C TRP A 73 15.20 -2.35 14.91
N LEU A 74 14.24 -3.01 14.27
CA LEU A 74 13.49 -2.43 13.15
C LEU A 74 12.74 -1.15 13.55
N VAL A 75 12.04 -1.18 14.68
CA VAL A 75 11.34 0.01 15.18
C VAL A 75 12.34 1.13 15.50
N SER A 76 13.54 0.80 15.99
CA SER A 76 14.60 1.78 16.19
C SER A 76 15.07 2.40 14.87
N LEU A 77 15.10 1.63 13.77
CA LEU A 77 15.42 2.14 12.44
C LEU A 77 14.36 3.11 11.93
N PHE A 78 13.07 2.78 12.11
CA PHE A 78 11.98 3.68 11.73
C PHE A 78 12.14 5.03 12.42
N ARG A 79 12.32 5.03 13.75
CA ARG A 79 12.52 6.27 14.53
C ARG A 79 13.73 7.10 14.07
N LYS A 80 14.83 6.45 13.68
CA LYS A 80 16.07 7.13 13.29
C LYS A 80 16.06 7.66 11.85
N ARG A 81 15.42 6.94 10.93
CA ARG A 81 15.60 7.18 9.48
C ARG A 81 14.33 7.54 8.75
N VAL A 82 13.17 7.14 9.27
CA VAL A 82 11.86 7.45 8.69
C VAL A 82 10.90 7.84 9.82
N PRO A 83 11.15 9.01 10.47
CA PRO A 83 10.42 9.44 11.66
C PRO A 83 8.93 9.73 11.40
N GLN A 84 8.51 9.77 10.13
CA GLN A 84 7.11 9.85 9.72
C GLN A 84 6.32 8.59 10.11
N LEU A 85 7.00 7.44 10.23
CA LEU A 85 6.37 6.19 10.63
C LEU A 85 6.29 6.07 12.15
N ILE A 86 5.08 5.94 12.66
CA ILE A 86 4.78 5.61 14.04
C ILE A 86 4.45 4.13 14.10
N ALA A 87 5.25 3.36 14.84
CA ALA A 87 5.06 1.91 14.98
C ALA A 87 4.90 1.49 16.44
N SER A 88 3.89 0.66 16.73
CA SER A 88 3.71 -0.04 17.99
C SER A 88 3.86 -1.56 17.80
N ILE A 89 4.48 -2.22 18.78
CA ILE A 89 4.68 -3.68 18.77
C ILE A 89 3.52 -4.34 19.51
N HIS A 90 2.90 -5.32 18.88
CA HIS A 90 1.84 -6.15 19.45
C HIS A 90 2.23 -7.63 19.35
N TYR A 91 1.88 -8.42 20.36
CA TYR A 91 2.04 -9.88 20.33
C TYR A 91 0.66 -10.53 20.26
N HIS A 92 0.42 -11.35 19.23
CA HIS A 92 -0.83 -12.08 19.06
C HIS A 92 -0.68 -13.48 19.63
N LYS A 93 -1.35 -13.71 20.76
CA LYS A 93 -1.30 -14.98 21.49
C LYS A 93 -1.81 -16.16 20.67
N ASN A 94 -2.84 -15.94 19.85
CA ASN A 94 -3.49 -17.01 19.08
C ASN A 94 -2.57 -17.60 18.00
N THR A 95 -1.75 -16.78 17.36
CA THR A 95 -0.82 -17.21 16.31
C THR A 95 0.62 -17.32 16.79
N CYS A 96 0.89 -16.97 18.05
CA CYS A 96 2.24 -16.87 18.62
C CYS A 96 3.18 -16.02 17.74
N GLN A 97 2.68 -14.90 17.25
CA GLN A 97 3.41 -14.02 16.33
C GLN A 97 3.41 -12.59 16.84
N TYR A 98 4.52 -11.90 16.58
CA TYR A 98 4.54 -10.45 16.72
C TYR A 98 3.93 -9.77 15.49
N ALA A 99 3.47 -8.54 15.68
CA ALA A 99 3.06 -7.64 14.62
C ALA A 99 3.45 -6.20 14.96
N LEU A 100 3.77 -5.41 13.94
CA LEU A 100 3.86 -3.96 14.02
C LEU A 100 2.57 -3.35 13.50
N TYR A 101 2.05 -2.41 14.25
CA TYR A 101 0.94 -1.56 13.85
C TYR A 101 1.55 -0.21 13.49
N ILE A 102 1.39 0.20 12.25
CA ILE A 102 2.07 1.34 11.66
C ILE A 102 1.04 2.38 11.23
N SER A 103 1.30 3.63 11.62
CA SER A 103 0.55 4.81 11.20
C SER A 103 1.51 5.98 10.99
N ALA A 104 0.97 7.16 10.69
CA ALA A 104 1.69 8.42 10.60
C ALA A 104 0.75 9.56 11.03
N ARG A 105 1.33 10.70 11.47
CA ARG A 105 0.53 11.90 11.77
C ARG A 105 -0.09 12.42 10.47
N TYR A 106 -1.22 13.11 10.58
CA TYR A 106 -1.90 13.65 9.40
C TYR A 106 -1.00 14.58 8.56
N SER A 107 -0.22 15.45 9.20
CA SER A 107 0.77 16.31 8.52
C SER A 107 1.83 15.52 7.73
N ASP A 108 2.33 14.41 8.29
CA ASP A 108 3.28 13.54 7.59
C ASP A 108 2.59 12.78 6.44
N LEU A 109 1.30 12.47 6.56
CA LEU A 109 0.52 11.86 5.49
C LEU A 109 0.25 12.83 4.34
N LEU A 110 -0.05 14.10 4.62
CA LEU A 110 -0.19 15.14 3.59
C LEU A 110 1.11 15.32 2.81
N ARG A 111 2.25 15.42 3.50
CA ARG A 111 3.57 15.48 2.83
C ARG A 111 3.84 14.22 2.00
N GLY A 112 3.43 13.06 2.49
CA GLY A 112 3.54 11.81 1.76
C GLY A 112 2.64 11.76 0.53
N ALA A 113 1.44 12.34 0.60
CA ALA A 113 0.50 12.44 -0.52
C ALA A 113 1.08 13.26 -1.68
N GLU A 114 1.74 14.37 -1.37
CA GLU A 114 2.49 15.18 -2.34
C GLU A 114 3.66 14.40 -2.94
N LEU A 115 4.49 13.76 -2.10
CA LEU A 115 5.66 12.99 -2.55
C LEU A 115 5.30 11.85 -3.53
N ILE A 116 4.11 11.26 -3.41
CA ILE A 116 3.63 10.20 -4.32
C ILE A 116 2.73 10.73 -5.44
N GLY A 117 2.53 12.05 -5.54
CA GLY A 117 1.72 12.70 -6.58
C GLY A 117 0.24 12.33 -6.55
N LEU A 118 -0.36 12.23 -5.36
CA LEU A 118 -1.80 11.94 -5.24
C LEU A 118 -2.62 13.04 -5.90
N LYS A 119 -3.67 12.67 -6.62
CA LYS A 119 -4.64 13.62 -7.18
C LYS A 119 -5.85 13.77 -6.27
N LYS A 120 -6.21 15.01 -5.95
CA LYS A 120 -7.31 15.37 -5.06
C LYS A 120 -8.29 16.33 -5.72
N PRO A 121 -9.58 16.26 -5.39
CA PRO A 121 -10.58 17.17 -5.93
C PRO A 121 -10.28 18.60 -5.49
N ILE A 122 -10.42 19.55 -6.42
CA ILE A 122 -10.27 20.97 -6.13
C ILE A 122 -11.61 21.61 -5.78
N ILE A 123 -11.59 22.64 -4.94
CA ILE A 123 -12.79 23.39 -4.57
C ILE A 123 -13.43 23.97 -5.84
N PRO A 124 -14.76 23.86 -6.02
CA PRO A 124 -15.45 24.28 -7.25
C PRO A 124 -15.19 25.74 -7.67
N GLN A 125 -14.87 26.60 -6.70
CA GLN A 125 -14.55 28.02 -6.89
C GLN A 125 -13.20 28.23 -7.61
N HIS A 126 -12.26 27.30 -7.45
CA HIS A 126 -10.94 27.33 -8.07
C HIS A 126 -10.85 26.48 -9.35
N GLY A 127 -11.95 25.80 -9.72
CA GLY A 127 -12.06 24.98 -10.93
C GLY A 127 -12.85 23.69 -10.67
N TYR A 128 -12.88 22.79 -11.66
CA TYR A 128 -13.51 21.47 -11.53
C TYR A 128 -12.50 20.35 -11.77
N GLY A 129 -12.73 19.19 -11.15
CA GLY A 129 -11.93 17.98 -11.34
C GLY A 129 -10.89 17.77 -10.25
N CYS A 130 -9.82 17.05 -10.59
CA CYS A 130 -8.75 16.71 -9.65
C CYS A 130 -7.41 17.28 -10.08
N ARG A 131 -6.61 17.75 -9.12
CA ARG A 131 -5.24 18.23 -9.31
C ARG A 131 -4.28 17.41 -8.45
N GLU A 132 -3.01 17.33 -8.86
CA GLU A 132 -1.95 16.80 -7.99
C GLU A 132 -1.86 17.63 -6.71
N PHE A 133 -1.88 16.93 -5.58
CA PHE A 133 -1.91 17.51 -4.24
C PHE A 133 -0.57 18.20 -3.93
N SER A 134 -0.68 19.41 -3.39
CA SER A 134 0.45 20.22 -2.95
C SER A 134 0.17 20.70 -1.53
N VAL A 135 1.17 20.55 -0.64
CA VAL A 135 1.07 21.05 0.73
C VAL A 135 1.14 22.59 0.77
N ASP A 136 1.72 23.21 -0.26
CA ASP A 136 1.80 24.67 -0.36
C ASP A 136 0.46 25.30 -0.80
N ASP A 137 -0.43 24.51 -1.43
CA ASP A 137 -1.70 24.98 -2.01
C ASP A 137 -2.93 24.32 -1.35
N LEU A 138 -2.95 24.14 -0.01
CA LEU A 138 -4.03 23.41 0.69
C LEU A 138 -5.43 23.97 0.40
N ASP A 139 -5.58 25.30 0.34
CA ASP A 139 -6.85 25.99 0.12
C ASP A 139 -7.49 25.70 -1.24
N LEU A 140 -6.77 25.04 -2.16
CA LEU A 140 -7.32 24.60 -3.43
C LEU A 140 -8.12 23.31 -3.33
N PHE A 141 -7.96 22.51 -2.27
CA PHE A 141 -8.47 21.15 -2.19
C PHE A 141 -9.69 21.03 -1.29
N GLU A 142 -10.68 20.26 -1.74
CA GLU A 142 -11.88 19.98 -0.95
C GLU A 142 -11.54 19.13 0.28
N ASN A 143 -12.15 19.47 1.43
CA ASN A 143 -12.08 18.71 2.68
C ASN A 143 -10.67 18.44 3.21
N VAL A 144 -9.66 19.26 2.85
CA VAL A 144 -8.27 19.05 3.27
C VAL A 144 -8.07 19.11 4.80
N THR A 145 -8.96 19.80 5.52
CA THR A 145 -8.98 19.86 6.98
C THR A 145 -9.60 18.63 7.64
N GLU A 146 -10.35 17.81 6.88
CA GLU A 146 -11.06 16.64 7.38
C GLU A 146 -10.17 15.39 7.38
N GLU A 147 -9.38 15.19 8.45
CA GLU A 147 -8.36 14.14 8.53
C GLU A 147 -8.87 12.71 8.27
N THR A 148 -10.14 12.47 8.58
CA THR A 148 -10.80 11.17 8.48
C THR A 148 -11.27 10.84 7.07
N SER A 149 -11.47 11.85 6.21
CA SER A 149 -12.09 11.68 4.89
C SER A 149 -11.23 12.15 3.73
N PHE A 150 -10.31 13.10 3.96
CA PHE A 150 -9.44 13.62 2.91
C PHE A 150 -8.57 12.53 2.27
N LEU A 151 -7.96 11.68 3.11
CA LEU A 151 -7.15 10.54 2.67
C LEU A 151 -7.90 9.24 2.95
N THR A 152 -8.17 8.49 1.88
CA THR A 152 -8.71 7.13 1.99
C THR A 152 -7.70 6.19 2.63
N SER A 153 -8.15 5.09 3.24
CA SER A 153 -7.24 4.10 3.83
C SER A 153 -6.26 3.51 2.82
N LEU A 154 -6.66 3.40 1.55
CA LEU A 154 -5.79 2.93 0.47
C LEU A 154 -4.66 3.91 0.20
N GLU A 155 -4.96 5.21 0.16
CA GLU A 155 -3.96 6.27 -0.01
C GLU A 155 -3.03 6.33 1.19
N ARG A 156 -3.57 6.31 2.41
CA ARG A 156 -2.78 6.25 3.65
C ARG A 156 -1.82 5.06 3.66
N GLY A 157 -2.31 3.86 3.32
CA GLY A 157 -1.48 2.67 3.20
C GLY A 157 -0.44 2.75 2.07
N SER A 158 -0.71 3.49 0.99
CA SER A 158 0.25 3.71 -0.10
C SER A 158 1.35 4.69 0.30
N ILE A 159 1.01 5.73 1.06
CA ILE A 159 1.96 6.68 1.63
C ILE A 159 2.89 5.97 2.62
N LEU A 160 2.36 5.17 3.55
CA LEU A 160 3.20 4.40 4.48
C LEU A 160 4.10 3.40 3.75
N GLN A 161 3.59 2.77 2.69
CA GLN A 161 4.41 1.89 1.85
C GLN A 161 5.56 2.65 1.19
N HIS A 162 5.32 3.87 0.71
CA HIS A 162 6.37 4.72 0.16
C HIS A 162 7.44 5.02 1.22
N TYR A 163 7.04 5.41 2.43
CA TYR A 163 7.96 5.65 3.54
C TYR A 163 8.74 4.40 3.95
N LEU A 164 8.11 3.23 4.06
CA LEU A 164 8.81 1.97 4.32
C LEU A 164 9.81 1.63 3.20
N ASN A 165 9.42 1.86 1.94
CA ASN A 165 10.28 1.63 0.79
C ASN A 165 11.44 2.63 0.72
N SER A 166 11.39 3.75 1.45
CA SER A 166 12.48 4.73 1.55
C SER A 166 13.58 4.28 2.52
N LEU A 167 13.34 3.31 3.41
CA LEU A 167 14.37 2.75 4.28
C LEU A 167 15.50 2.16 3.47
N ARG A 168 16.70 2.72 3.68
CA ARG A 168 17.95 2.23 3.13
C ARG A 168 18.80 1.67 4.28
N SER A 169 19.40 0.51 4.05
CA SER A 169 20.42 -0.03 4.93
C SER A 169 21.70 0.79 4.84
N VAL A 170 22.41 0.87 5.95
CA VAL A 170 23.75 1.44 6.06
C VAL A 170 24.70 0.36 6.57
N ALA A 171 26.01 0.61 6.48
CA ALA A 171 27.02 -0.31 6.98
C ALA A 171 26.75 -0.68 8.45
N GLY A 172 26.70 -1.99 8.73
CA GLY A 172 26.44 -2.54 10.07
C GLY A 172 24.98 -2.88 10.37
N ASP A 173 24.03 -2.56 9.48
CA ASP A 173 22.65 -3.01 9.62
C ASP A 173 22.51 -4.52 9.43
N LYS A 174 21.87 -5.17 10.40
CA LYS A 174 21.63 -6.62 10.43
C LYS A 174 20.27 -6.90 11.04
N TRP A 175 19.47 -7.73 10.38
CA TRP A 175 18.17 -8.16 10.90
C TRP A 175 18.35 -9.21 12.00
N ASP A 176 19.29 -10.12 11.78
CA ASP A 176 19.80 -11.13 12.69
C ASP A 176 21.24 -11.48 12.29
N ASN A 177 21.80 -12.53 12.87
CA ASN A 177 23.18 -12.96 12.56
C ASN A 177 23.35 -13.48 11.12
N GLU A 178 22.26 -13.81 10.42
CA GLU A 178 22.28 -14.47 9.12
C GLU A 178 21.96 -13.49 7.98
N LEU A 179 21.07 -12.52 8.22
CA LEU A 179 20.63 -11.54 7.22
C LEU A 179 21.34 -10.19 7.41
N ILE A 180 22.42 -10.02 6.64
CA ILE A 180 23.19 -8.79 6.52
C ILE A 180 22.71 -8.01 5.29
N PHE A 181 22.43 -6.72 5.45
CA PHE A 181 22.03 -5.87 4.33
C PHE A 181 23.26 -5.24 3.66
N GLY A 182 23.28 -5.25 2.33
CA GLY A 182 24.26 -4.44 1.58
C GLY A 182 23.98 -2.94 1.78
N GLU A 183 25.01 -2.09 1.74
CA GLU A 183 24.82 -0.64 1.88
C GLU A 183 23.89 -0.10 0.78
N GLY A 184 22.94 0.76 1.15
CA GLY A 184 21.97 1.35 0.24
C GLY A 184 20.84 0.41 -0.20
N GLN A 185 20.82 -0.85 0.23
CA GLN A 185 19.73 -1.78 -0.07
C GLN A 185 18.42 -1.31 0.55
N SER A 186 17.31 -1.44 -0.17
CA SER A 186 15.98 -1.22 0.42
C SER A 186 15.68 -2.35 1.39
N ILE A 187 15.49 -2.00 2.67
CA ILE A 187 15.13 -2.97 3.69
C ILE A 187 13.69 -3.47 3.43
N GLY A 188 12.80 -2.57 3.00
CA GLY A 188 11.35 -2.78 2.83
C GLY A 188 10.88 -3.76 1.75
N LYS A 189 11.63 -3.98 0.66
CA LYS A 189 11.03 -4.44 -0.62
C LYS A 189 11.45 -5.84 -1.11
N LYS A 190 12.51 -6.45 -0.57
CA LYS A 190 13.01 -7.75 -1.07
C LYS A 190 13.33 -8.77 0.02
N ASN A 191 13.71 -8.33 1.22
CA ASN A 191 14.06 -9.24 2.31
C ASN A 191 12.88 -9.51 3.25
N PHE A 192 11.87 -8.64 3.23
CA PHE A 192 10.73 -8.75 4.13
C PHE A 192 9.55 -9.54 3.58
N ASP A 193 9.45 -9.81 2.29
CA ASP A 193 8.35 -10.64 1.76
C ASP A 193 8.42 -12.11 2.22
N THR A 194 9.60 -12.59 2.63
CA THR A 194 9.81 -13.94 3.18
C THR A 194 9.60 -14.01 4.70
N ILE A 195 9.74 -12.87 5.40
CA ILE A 195 9.76 -12.80 6.87
C ILE A 195 8.48 -12.12 7.41
N MET A 196 7.84 -11.29 6.58
CA MET A 196 6.77 -10.38 6.96
C MET A 196 5.62 -10.39 5.97
N HIS A 197 4.40 -10.25 6.49
CA HIS A 197 3.22 -9.99 5.66
C HIS A 197 2.66 -8.61 5.98
N ILE A 198 2.56 -7.77 4.95
CA ILE A 198 2.01 -6.43 5.05
C ILE A 198 0.52 -6.48 4.72
N PHE A 199 -0.31 -6.09 5.69
CA PHE A 199 -1.74 -5.94 5.55
C PHE A 199 -2.09 -4.45 5.60
N ARG A 200 -2.71 -3.94 4.54
CA ARG A 200 -3.36 -2.63 4.57
C ARG A 200 -4.67 -2.78 5.33
N VAL A 201 -4.89 -1.94 6.33
CA VAL A 201 -6.12 -1.95 7.11
C VAL A 201 -7.14 -1.11 6.34
N PRO A 202 -8.23 -1.71 5.81
CA PRO A 202 -9.35 -0.91 5.35
C PRO A 202 -9.90 -0.16 6.58
N ALA A 203 -10.23 1.12 6.46
CA ALA A 203 -11.03 1.78 7.50
C ALA A 203 -12.25 0.90 7.76
N LEU A 204 -12.32 0.38 8.98
CA LEU A 204 -13.53 -0.25 9.47
C LEU A 204 -14.51 0.91 9.65
N ILE A 205 -15.35 1.10 8.63
CA ILE A 205 -16.57 1.90 8.75
C ILE A 205 -17.45 1.22 9.80
#